data_AF-A0A7X6J6E6-F1
#
_entry.id   AF-A0A7X6J6E6-F1
#
_cell.length_a   1.000
_cell.length_b   1.000
_cell.length_c   1.000
_cell.angle_alpha   90.00
_cell.angle_beta   90.00
_cell.angle_gamma   90.00
#
_symmetry.space_group_name_H-M   'P 1'
#
loop_
_entity.id
_entity.type
_entity.pdbx_description
1 polymer ?
#
loop_
_entity_poly.entity_id
_entity_poly.type
_entity_poly.pdbx_seq_one_letter_code
_entity_poly.pdbx_strand_id
1 'polypeptide(L)'
;MSVELLASFEKLFSILEKVKTLPTEIPGRGKRLFKDVVNPSNDALREVHVNYTAIFSHARNTIRKLDFENSGDQKLGVQDILKTAVTQMLCEREPLEGKRDLLRFESQAFASSVEIPVIRRYLISICDYFVFDADYAPLTFSPEDRDGFIIGLMEKGGLAKYDTPTTGFLRGIRDKETLLDGIDALNEAISALNNKYVTTQVAYQRVVDQIKIF
;
A
#
# COMPACT_ATOMS: atom_id res chain seq x y z
N MET A 1 15.10 6.62 7.23
CA MET A 1 14.09 6.28 6.22
C MET A 1 13.88 4.77 5.99
N SER A 2 14.81 4.00 5.40
CA SER A 2 14.55 2.56 5.15
C SER A 2 14.28 1.75 6.42
N VAL A 3 14.98 2.09 7.52
CA VAL A 3 14.80 1.49 8.85
C VAL A 3 13.43 1.81 9.47
N GLU A 4 12.97 3.07 9.36
CA GLU A 4 11.68 3.50 9.90
C GLU A 4 10.52 2.86 9.13
N LEU A 5 10.65 2.76 7.81
CA LEU A 5 9.65 2.10 6.99
C LEU A 5 9.57 0.60 7.29
N LEU A 6 10.70 -0.08 7.42
CA LEU A 6 10.74 -1.48 7.83
C LEU A 6 10.05 -1.69 9.19
N ALA A 7 10.34 -0.82 10.17
CA ALA A 7 9.70 -0.88 11.48
C ALA A 7 8.17 -0.70 11.40
N SER A 8 7.66 0.19 10.55
CA SER A 8 6.21 0.36 10.33
C SER A 8 5.58 -0.88 9.69
N PHE A 9 6.27 -1.54 8.76
CA PHE A 9 5.83 -2.82 8.19
C PHE A 9 5.75 -3.92 9.26
N GLU A 10 6.79 -4.05 10.09
CA GLU A 10 6.85 -5.06 11.16
C GLU A 10 5.79 -4.80 12.24
N LYS A 11 5.56 -3.54 12.57
CA LYS A 11 4.48 -3.13 13.48
C LYS A 11 3.12 -3.53 12.92
N LEU A 12 2.80 -3.16 11.67
CA LEU A 12 1.54 -3.55 11.02
C LEU A 12 1.38 -5.06 11.00
N PHE A 13 2.43 -5.79 10.66
CA PHE A 13 2.45 -7.24 10.63
C PHE A 13 2.11 -7.85 12.00
N SER A 14 2.84 -7.46 13.05
CA SER A 14 2.64 -7.98 14.41
C SER A 14 1.24 -7.70 14.97
N ILE A 15 0.59 -6.62 14.53
CA ILE A 15 -0.78 -6.29 14.93
C ILE A 15 -1.76 -7.22 14.24
N LEU A 16 -1.60 -7.43 12.94
CA LEU A 16 -2.48 -8.29 12.16
C LEU A 16 -2.39 -9.74 12.63
N GLU A 17 -1.21 -10.23 13.03
CA GLU A 17 -1.02 -11.56 13.63
C GLU A 17 -1.90 -11.82 14.85
N LYS A 18 -2.24 -10.78 15.63
CA LYS A 18 -3.12 -10.92 16.79
C LYS A 18 -4.52 -11.39 16.42
N VAL A 19 -4.95 -11.21 15.17
CA VAL A 19 -6.26 -11.72 14.71
C VAL A 19 -6.33 -13.25 14.89
N LYS A 20 -5.23 -13.99 14.68
CA LYS A 20 -5.17 -15.45 14.82
C LYS A 20 -5.27 -15.93 16.27
N THR A 21 -4.87 -15.11 17.23
CA THR A 21 -4.78 -15.50 18.64
C THR A 21 -6.00 -15.07 19.44
N LEU A 22 -6.94 -14.35 18.82
CA LEU A 22 -8.15 -13.90 19.48
C LEU A 22 -9.21 -15.03 19.53
N PRO A 23 -9.70 -15.40 20.71
CA PRO A 23 -10.70 -16.45 20.86
C PRO A 23 -12.01 -16.12 20.13
N THR A 24 -12.56 -17.13 19.45
CA THR A 24 -13.74 -17.03 18.56
C THR A 24 -15.04 -16.75 19.31
N GLU A 25 -15.19 -17.25 20.53
CA GLU A 25 -16.45 -17.23 21.29
C GLU A 25 -16.31 -16.54 22.65
N ILE A 26 -16.17 -15.20 22.65
CA ILE A 26 -16.26 -14.43 23.90
C ILE A 26 -17.13 -13.17 23.68
N PRO A 27 -18.05 -12.83 24.60
CA PRO A 27 -18.78 -11.57 24.59
C PRO A 27 -17.84 -10.37 24.42
N GLY A 28 -18.21 -9.39 23.57
CA GLY A 28 -17.37 -8.21 23.29
C GLY A 28 -16.24 -8.40 22.29
N ARG A 29 -16.26 -9.49 21.48
CA ARG A 29 -15.27 -9.76 20.43
C ARG A 29 -15.06 -8.59 19.47
N GLY A 30 -16.14 -7.91 19.06
CA GLY A 30 -16.04 -6.71 18.20
C GLY A 30 -15.24 -5.57 18.82
N LYS A 31 -15.49 -5.23 20.10
CA LYS A 31 -14.74 -4.18 20.81
C LYS A 31 -13.27 -4.54 21.01
N ARG A 32 -12.95 -5.81 21.29
CA ARG A 32 -11.57 -6.29 21.38
C ARG A 32 -10.86 -6.26 20.03
N LEU A 33 -11.47 -6.81 18.99
CA LEU A 33 -10.93 -6.73 17.61
C LEU A 33 -10.67 -5.28 17.21
N PHE A 34 -11.59 -4.36 17.56
CA PHE A 34 -11.38 -2.95 17.29
C PHE A 34 -10.16 -2.39 18.02
N LYS A 35 -10.10 -2.60 19.34
CA LYS A 35 -9.05 -2.04 20.21
C LYS A 35 -7.67 -2.63 19.92
N ASP A 36 -7.60 -3.93 19.70
CA ASP A 36 -6.34 -4.68 19.68
C ASP A 36 -5.81 -4.89 18.25
N VAL A 37 -6.68 -4.79 17.25
CA VAL A 37 -6.34 -5.00 15.83
C VAL A 37 -6.66 -3.76 14.99
N VAL A 38 -7.94 -3.40 14.84
CA VAL A 38 -8.38 -2.41 13.82
C VAL A 38 -7.76 -1.04 14.03
N ASN A 39 -7.85 -0.50 15.24
CA ASN A 39 -7.32 0.84 15.53
C ASN A 39 -5.79 0.86 15.45
N PRO A 40 -5.05 -0.08 16.09
CA PRO A 40 -3.60 -0.15 15.94
C PRO A 40 -3.14 -0.37 14.49
N SER A 41 -3.84 -1.20 13.70
CA SER A 41 -3.48 -1.44 12.30
C SER A 41 -3.70 -0.20 11.44
N ASN A 42 -4.69 0.62 11.75
CA ASN A 42 -4.92 1.88 11.05
C ASN A 42 -3.78 2.88 11.28
N ASP A 43 -3.32 2.99 12.54
CA ASP A 43 -2.19 3.85 12.87
C ASP A 43 -0.89 3.34 12.23
N ALA A 44 -0.63 2.04 12.26
CA ALA A 44 0.53 1.46 11.60
C ALA A 44 0.48 1.62 10.07
N LEU A 45 -0.70 1.48 9.45
CA LEU A 45 -0.88 1.70 8.02
C LEU A 45 -0.63 3.17 7.63
N ARG A 46 -1.00 4.14 8.47
CA ARG A 46 -0.70 5.55 8.24
C ARG A 46 0.81 5.78 8.13
N GLU A 47 1.60 5.18 9.02
CA GLU A 47 3.06 5.26 8.96
C GLU A 47 3.60 4.61 7.67
N VAL A 48 3.12 3.41 7.31
CA VAL A 48 3.48 2.75 6.05
C VAL A 48 3.17 3.65 4.84
N HIS A 49 2.01 4.29 4.82
CA HIS A 49 1.59 5.16 3.73
C HIS A 49 2.44 6.42 3.58
N VAL A 50 2.71 7.12 4.68
CA VAL A 50 3.59 8.29 4.70
C VAL A 50 4.96 7.94 4.16
N ASN A 51 5.51 6.81 4.60
CA ASN A 51 6.82 6.36 4.17
C ASN A 51 6.82 5.91 2.69
N TYR A 52 5.77 5.25 2.21
CA TYR A 52 5.65 4.89 0.80
C TYR A 52 5.59 6.12 -0.11
N THR A 53 4.79 7.11 0.24
CA THR A 53 4.67 8.36 -0.54
C THR A 53 5.97 9.18 -0.50
N ALA A 54 6.76 9.06 0.57
CA ALA A 54 8.09 9.65 0.65
C ALA A 54 9.06 9.08 -0.41
N ILE A 55 9.03 7.77 -0.70
CA ILE A 55 9.88 7.16 -1.75
C ILE A 55 9.64 7.82 -3.11
N PHE A 56 8.38 7.96 -3.53
CA PHE A 56 8.04 8.63 -4.78
C PHE A 56 8.40 10.12 -4.77
N SER A 57 8.18 10.78 -3.62
CA SER A 57 8.51 12.20 -3.46
C SER A 57 10.01 12.45 -3.54
N HIS A 58 10.84 11.56 -2.98
CA HIS A 58 12.29 11.63 -3.07
C HIS A 58 12.77 11.43 -4.50
N ALA A 59 12.25 10.42 -5.21
CA ALA A 59 12.55 10.22 -6.62
C ALA A 59 12.23 11.47 -7.46
N ARG A 60 11.08 12.10 -7.21
CA ARG A 60 10.66 13.33 -7.90
C ARG A 60 11.61 14.49 -7.59
N ASN A 61 12.01 14.64 -6.34
CA ASN A 61 12.94 15.68 -5.92
C ASN A 61 14.34 15.45 -6.51
N THR A 62 14.76 14.19 -6.65
CA THR A 62 16.01 13.82 -7.32
C THR A 62 15.98 14.21 -8.80
N ILE A 63 14.89 13.92 -9.52
CA ILE A 63 14.74 14.37 -10.92
C ILE A 63 14.85 15.90 -11.01
N ARG A 64 14.10 16.65 -10.19
CA ARG A 64 14.11 18.12 -10.19
C ARG A 64 15.47 18.70 -9.87
N LYS A 65 16.16 18.14 -8.88
CA LYS A 65 17.50 18.56 -8.49
C LYS A 65 18.49 18.35 -9.64
N LEU A 66 18.49 17.15 -10.21
CA LEU A 66 19.38 16.81 -11.30
C LEU A 66 19.08 17.64 -12.55
N ASP A 67 17.81 17.89 -12.91
CA ASP A 67 17.42 18.77 -14.02
C ASP A 67 17.96 20.20 -13.86
N PHE A 68 17.85 20.76 -12.65
CA PHE A 68 18.40 22.06 -12.32
C PHE A 68 19.94 22.07 -12.45
N GLU A 69 20.62 21.06 -11.91
CA GLU A 69 22.08 20.91 -12.02
C GLU A 69 22.54 20.67 -13.47
N ASN A 70 21.70 20.03 -14.28
CA ASN A 70 21.93 19.72 -15.70
C ASN A 70 21.88 20.94 -16.62
N SER A 71 21.52 22.10 -16.07
CA SER A 71 21.55 23.39 -16.76
C SER A 71 22.98 23.98 -16.85
N GLY A 72 23.98 23.32 -16.25
CA GLY A 72 25.41 23.68 -16.28
C GLY A 72 26.23 22.99 -17.39
N ASP A 73 27.56 22.94 -17.20
CA ASP A 73 28.53 22.47 -18.23
C ASP A 73 28.55 20.95 -18.48
N GLN A 74 27.98 20.14 -17.59
CA GLN A 74 27.82 18.69 -17.80
C GLN A 74 26.35 18.35 -18.05
N LYS A 75 26.03 18.01 -19.30
CA LYS A 75 24.69 17.58 -19.71
C LYS A 75 24.55 16.06 -19.57
N LEU A 76 23.95 15.59 -18.49
CA LEU A 76 23.34 14.28 -18.37
C LEU A 76 22.18 14.14 -19.38
N GLY A 77 22.05 12.95 -19.97
CA GLY A 77 20.87 12.63 -20.76
C GLY A 77 19.63 12.50 -19.87
N VAL A 78 18.45 12.75 -20.42
CA VAL A 78 17.16 12.52 -19.73
C VAL A 78 17.10 11.13 -19.10
N GLN A 79 17.54 10.11 -19.84
CA GLN A 79 17.55 8.72 -19.40
C GLN A 79 18.47 8.48 -18.19
N ASP A 80 19.59 9.19 -18.09
CA ASP A 80 20.53 9.05 -16.96
C ASP A 80 19.93 9.61 -15.66
N ILE A 81 19.21 10.73 -15.77
CA ILE A 81 18.50 11.35 -14.64
C ILE A 81 17.37 10.43 -14.17
N LEU A 82 16.53 9.94 -15.08
CA LEU A 82 15.45 9.01 -14.75
C LEU A 82 15.99 7.72 -14.12
N LYS A 83 17.06 7.15 -14.69
CA LYS A 83 17.73 5.96 -14.14
C LYS A 83 18.25 6.18 -12.73
N THR A 84 18.78 7.36 -12.43
CA THR A 84 19.25 7.71 -11.08
C THR A 84 18.10 7.72 -10.08
N ALA A 85 16.99 8.37 -10.42
CA ALA A 85 15.79 8.38 -9.59
C ALA A 85 15.21 6.96 -9.37
N VAL A 86 15.17 6.14 -10.44
CA VAL A 86 14.76 4.73 -10.38
C VAL A 86 15.66 3.92 -9.47
N THR A 87 16.98 4.08 -9.58
CA THR A 87 17.95 3.35 -8.76
C THR A 87 17.78 3.68 -7.29
N GLN A 88 17.59 4.96 -6.96
CA GLN A 88 17.29 5.38 -5.60
C GLN A 88 16.02 4.73 -5.05
N MET A 89 14.93 4.73 -5.83
CA MET A 89 13.69 4.06 -5.42
C MET A 89 13.89 2.56 -5.20
N LEU A 90 14.67 1.89 -6.05
CA LEU A 90 15.00 0.48 -5.87
C LEU A 90 15.70 0.23 -4.54
N CYS A 91 16.73 1.02 -4.21
CA CYS A 91 17.45 0.91 -2.93
C CYS A 91 16.54 1.14 -1.72
N GLU A 92 15.62 2.10 -1.80
CA GLU A 92 14.67 2.40 -0.71
C GLU A 92 13.59 1.31 -0.55
N ARG A 93 13.23 0.64 -1.64
CA ARG A 93 12.12 -0.33 -1.66
C ARG A 93 12.57 -1.77 -1.33
N GLU A 94 13.77 -2.16 -1.74
CA GLU A 94 14.26 -3.54 -1.73
C GLU A 94 14.14 -4.22 -0.35
N PRO A 95 14.52 -3.59 0.77
CA PRO A 95 14.42 -4.20 2.10
C PRO A 95 12.99 -4.56 2.52
N LEU A 96 11.99 -4.07 1.79
CA LEU A 96 10.59 -4.15 2.16
C LEU A 96 9.82 -5.14 1.29
N GLU A 97 10.37 -5.60 0.16
CA GLU A 97 9.62 -6.46 -0.79
C GLU A 97 9.13 -7.76 -0.12
N GLY A 98 10.01 -8.46 0.59
CA GLY A 98 9.63 -9.69 1.29
C GLY A 98 8.56 -9.50 2.38
N LYS A 99 8.55 -8.35 3.07
CA LYS A 99 7.53 -8.04 4.09
C LYS A 99 6.18 -7.67 3.49
N ARG A 100 6.15 -7.09 2.28
CA ARG A 100 4.90 -6.79 1.56
C ARG A 100 4.20 -8.07 1.13
N ASP A 101 4.95 -9.02 0.58
CA ASP A 101 4.39 -10.30 0.14
C ASP A 101 3.84 -11.08 1.33
N LEU A 102 4.56 -11.03 2.46
CA LEU A 102 4.08 -11.58 3.71
C LEU A 102 2.80 -10.88 4.20
N LEU A 103 2.72 -9.55 4.19
CA LEU A 103 1.51 -8.81 4.57
C LEU A 103 0.31 -9.12 3.68
N ARG A 104 0.51 -9.29 2.37
CA ARG A 104 -0.55 -9.71 1.43
C ARG A 104 -1.08 -11.10 1.78
N PHE A 105 -0.19 -12.06 2.02
CA PHE A 105 -0.54 -13.43 2.37
C PHE A 105 -1.18 -13.55 3.76
N GLU A 106 -0.71 -12.75 4.72
CA GLU A 106 -1.18 -12.83 6.10
C GLU A 106 -2.52 -12.09 6.28
N SER A 107 -2.70 -10.94 5.60
CA SER A 107 -4.01 -10.26 5.52
C SER A 107 -5.13 -11.16 4.98
N GLN A 108 -4.80 -12.13 4.11
CA GLN A 108 -5.73 -13.18 3.67
C GLN A 108 -6.17 -14.08 4.85
N ALA A 109 -5.20 -14.66 5.56
CA ALA A 109 -5.49 -15.54 6.70
C ALA A 109 -6.36 -14.81 7.75
N PHE A 110 -6.12 -13.51 7.94
CA PHE A 110 -6.87 -12.70 8.89
C PHE A 110 -8.29 -12.40 8.41
N ALA A 111 -8.49 -11.99 7.16
CA ALA A 111 -9.83 -11.70 6.63
C ALA A 111 -10.77 -12.92 6.70
N SER A 112 -10.26 -14.12 6.41
CA SER A 112 -11.04 -15.37 6.48
C SER A 112 -11.45 -15.76 7.90
N SER A 113 -10.71 -15.32 8.92
CA SER A 113 -10.97 -15.64 10.33
C SER A 113 -11.93 -14.67 11.04
N VAL A 114 -12.27 -13.55 10.39
CA VAL A 114 -13.12 -12.51 10.98
C VAL A 114 -14.55 -12.64 10.46
N GLU A 115 -15.51 -12.88 11.35
CA GLU A 115 -16.93 -13.04 11.01
C GLU A 115 -17.68 -11.70 10.93
N ILE A 116 -17.16 -10.64 11.56
CA ILE A 116 -17.79 -9.32 11.57
C ILE A 116 -17.56 -8.64 10.20
N PRO A 117 -18.61 -8.43 9.36
CA PRO A 117 -18.43 -8.03 7.97
C PRO A 117 -17.67 -6.72 7.79
N VAL A 118 -17.94 -5.70 8.63
CA VAL A 118 -17.22 -4.41 8.52
C VAL A 118 -15.75 -4.50 8.89
N ILE A 119 -15.39 -5.31 9.88
CA ILE A 119 -13.98 -5.52 10.24
C ILE A 119 -13.29 -6.30 9.13
N ARG A 120 -13.94 -7.33 8.57
CA ARG A 120 -13.42 -8.08 7.42
C ARG A 120 -13.16 -7.16 6.22
N ARG A 121 -14.12 -6.31 5.87
CA ARG A 121 -13.99 -5.31 4.78
C ARG A 121 -12.84 -4.34 4.99
N TYR A 122 -12.59 -3.92 6.23
CA TYR A 122 -11.43 -3.12 6.57
C TYR A 122 -10.11 -3.89 6.40
N LEU A 123 -10.02 -5.15 6.82
CA LEU A 123 -8.82 -5.95 6.60
C LEU A 123 -8.56 -6.23 5.11
N ILE A 124 -9.62 -6.42 4.32
CA ILE A 124 -9.56 -6.54 2.86
C ILE A 124 -8.99 -5.26 2.22
N SER A 125 -9.36 -4.07 2.72
CA SER A 125 -8.84 -2.81 2.16
C SER A 125 -7.36 -2.59 2.50
N ILE A 126 -6.86 -3.05 3.66
CA ILE A 126 -5.41 -3.10 3.93
C ILE A 126 -4.70 -4.00 2.91
N CYS A 127 -5.28 -5.15 2.57
CA CYS A 127 -4.70 -6.04 1.56
C CYS A 127 -4.64 -5.35 0.18
N ASP A 128 -5.76 -4.77 -0.25
CA ASP A 128 -5.89 -4.05 -1.52
C ASP A 128 -4.91 -2.87 -1.63
N TYR A 129 -4.59 -2.20 -0.52
CA TYR A 129 -3.60 -1.13 -0.49
C TYR A 129 -2.25 -1.53 -1.12
N PHE A 130 -1.82 -2.77 -0.90
CA PHE A 130 -0.54 -3.27 -1.39
C PHE A 130 -0.61 -3.87 -2.80
N VAL A 131 -1.79 -3.98 -3.42
CA VAL A 131 -1.97 -4.58 -4.75
C VAL A 131 -1.96 -3.48 -5.81
N PHE A 132 -1.02 -3.54 -6.75
CA PHE A 132 -1.12 -2.78 -8.00
C PHE A 132 -1.95 -3.59 -8.98
N ASP A 133 -3.00 -2.96 -9.49
CA ASP A 133 -3.84 -3.57 -10.49
C ASP A 133 -4.03 -2.56 -11.63
N ALA A 134 -3.45 -2.89 -12.78
CA ALA A 134 -3.56 -2.07 -13.99
C ALA A 134 -4.92 -2.26 -14.68
N ASP A 135 -5.58 -3.39 -14.44
CA ASP A 135 -6.83 -3.78 -15.12
C ASP A 135 -8.07 -3.39 -14.29
N TYR A 136 -7.93 -3.21 -12.97
CA TYR A 136 -9.01 -2.84 -12.07
C TYR A 136 -8.90 -1.36 -11.65
N ALA A 137 -9.43 -0.48 -12.50
CA ALA A 137 -9.58 0.93 -12.16
C ALA A 137 -10.46 1.10 -10.91
N PRO A 138 -10.07 1.94 -9.93
CA PRO A 138 -10.77 2.06 -8.65
C PRO A 138 -12.16 2.73 -8.72
N LEU A 139 -12.59 3.24 -9.89
CA LEU A 139 -13.78 4.08 -10.02
C LEU A 139 -15.07 3.34 -10.38
N THR A 140 -15.02 2.06 -10.76
CA THR A 140 -16.18 1.35 -11.32
C THR A 140 -16.71 0.20 -10.48
N PHE A 141 -16.04 -0.19 -9.40
CA PHE A 141 -16.46 -1.35 -8.59
C PHE A 141 -17.29 -0.92 -7.38
N SER A 142 -18.45 -1.55 -7.21
CA SER A 142 -19.16 -1.49 -5.93
C SER A 142 -18.27 -2.09 -4.82
N PRO A 143 -18.45 -1.70 -3.54
CA PRO A 143 -17.73 -2.32 -2.43
C PRO A 143 -17.83 -3.85 -2.43
N GLU A 144 -18.98 -4.38 -2.82
CA GLU A 144 -19.27 -5.82 -2.93
C GLU A 144 -18.47 -6.48 -4.07
N ASP A 145 -18.35 -5.84 -5.23
CA ASP A 145 -17.55 -6.37 -6.33
C ASP A 145 -16.06 -6.36 -6.01
N ARG A 146 -15.61 -5.35 -5.25
CA ARG A 146 -14.22 -5.27 -4.78
C ARG A 146 -13.92 -6.31 -3.70
N ASP A 147 -14.86 -6.54 -2.78
CA ASP A 147 -14.80 -7.65 -1.84
C ASP A 147 -14.71 -8.99 -2.60
N GLY A 148 -15.59 -9.20 -3.58
CA GLY A 148 -15.62 -10.41 -4.42
C GLY A 148 -14.37 -10.58 -5.29
N PHE A 149 -13.78 -9.49 -5.77
CA PHE A 149 -12.51 -9.51 -6.50
C PHE A 149 -11.34 -9.93 -5.61
N ILE A 150 -11.21 -9.31 -4.43
CA ILE A 150 -10.15 -9.68 -3.48
C ILE A 150 -10.36 -11.13 -3.01
N ILE A 151 -11.61 -11.54 -2.73
CA ILE A 151 -11.95 -12.93 -2.41
C ILE A 151 -11.63 -13.88 -3.57
N GLY A 152 -11.97 -13.52 -4.81
CA GLY A 152 -11.69 -14.33 -6.00
C GLY A 152 -10.19 -14.42 -6.33
N LEU A 153 -9.42 -13.37 -6.02
CA LEU A 153 -7.96 -13.38 -6.03
C LEU A 153 -7.40 -14.33 -4.96
N MET A 154 -8.03 -14.36 -3.79
CA MET A 154 -7.69 -15.25 -2.69
C MET A 154 -7.94 -16.72 -3.04
N GLU A 155 -9.00 -17.04 -3.80
CA GLU A 155 -9.33 -18.41 -4.24
C GLU A 155 -8.44 -18.94 -5.37
N LYS A 156 -7.90 -18.06 -6.22
CA LYS A 156 -7.12 -18.43 -7.42
C LYS A 156 -5.60 -18.50 -7.17
N GLY A 157 -5.16 -18.56 -5.93
CA GLY A 157 -3.80 -18.99 -5.59
C GLY A 157 -2.68 -17.97 -5.80
N GLY A 158 -2.93 -16.66 -5.72
CA GLY A 158 -1.81 -15.75 -5.43
C GLY A 158 -2.02 -14.28 -5.72
N LEU A 159 -1.98 -13.47 -4.65
CA LEU A 159 -1.74 -12.02 -4.69
C LEU A 159 -0.28 -11.67 -5.05
N ALA A 160 0.64 -12.63 -4.90
CA ALA A 160 2.06 -12.48 -5.22
C ALA A 160 2.32 -12.25 -6.73
N LYS A 161 1.38 -12.64 -7.61
CA LYS A 161 1.48 -12.38 -9.06
C LYS A 161 1.21 -10.92 -9.42
N TYR A 162 0.62 -10.14 -8.52
CA TYR A 162 0.35 -8.72 -8.73
C TYR A 162 1.52 -7.87 -8.27
N ASP A 163 1.85 -6.90 -9.12
CA ASP A 163 2.84 -5.90 -8.80
C ASP A 163 2.47 -5.16 -7.52
N THR A 164 3.47 -4.63 -6.82
CA THR A 164 3.22 -3.59 -5.82
C THR A 164 3.07 -2.25 -6.54
N PRO A 165 2.44 -1.22 -5.94
CA PRO A 165 2.38 0.11 -6.54
C PRO A 165 3.75 0.64 -7.00
N THR A 166 4.81 0.35 -6.23
CA THR A 166 6.19 0.68 -6.64
C THR A 166 6.69 -0.17 -7.80
N THR A 167 6.40 -1.48 -7.83
CA THR A 167 6.82 -2.37 -8.93
C THR A 167 6.15 -1.98 -10.25
N GLY A 168 4.84 -1.72 -10.23
CA GLY A 168 4.09 -1.29 -11.42
C GLY A 168 4.60 0.04 -11.97
N PHE A 169 4.84 1.01 -11.07
CA PHE A 169 5.45 2.29 -11.44
C PHE A 169 6.84 2.13 -12.08
N LEU A 170 7.71 1.29 -11.50
CA LEU A 170 9.07 1.08 -12.00
C LEU A 170 9.12 0.46 -13.39
N ARG A 171 8.08 -0.27 -13.82
CA ARG A 171 7.95 -0.73 -15.20
C ARG A 171 7.66 0.43 -16.14
N GLY A 172 6.68 1.26 -15.80
CA GLY A 172 6.22 2.35 -16.67
C GLY A 172 7.14 3.57 -16.75
N ILE A 173 7.99 3.82 -15.75
CA ILE A 173 8.90 4.98 -15.76
C ILE A 173 10.07 4.80 -16.74
N ARG A 174 10.43 3.56 -17.09
CA ARG A 174 11.54 3.26 -18.02
C ARG A 174 11.25 3.68 -19.45
N ASP A 175 9.98 3.75 -19.81
CA ASP A 175 9.51 4.07 -21.16
C ASP A 175 9.27 5.58 -21.34
N LYS A 176 9.60 6.41 -20.34
CA LYS A 176 9.39 7.86 -20.41
C LYS A 176 10.51 8.52 -21.20
N GLU A 177 10.13 9.32 -22.19
CA GLU A 177 11.05 10.00 -23.11
C GLU A 177 11.48 11.37 -22.58
N THR A 178 10.71 11.98 -21.68
CA THR A 178 11.00 13.29 -21.09
C THR A 178 11.02 13.26 -19.56
N LEU A 179 11.71 14.22 -18.94
CA LEU A 179 11.70 14.40 -17.48
C LEU A 179 10.32 14.79 -16.96
N LEU A 180 9.56 15.56 -17.75
CA LEU A 180 8.19 15.94 -17.41
C LEU A 180 7.30 14.70 -17.31
N ASP A 181 7.37 13.79 -18.29
CA ASP A 181 6.57 12.55 -18.25
C ASP A 181 6.97 11.65 -17.07
N GLY A 182 8.25 11.67 -16.68
CA GLY A 182 8.74 10.98 -15.48
C GLY A 182 8.17 11.58 -14.19
N ILE A 183 8.13 12.92 -14.09
CA ILE A 183 7.53 13.64 -12.96
C ILE A 183 6.01 13.40 -12.89
N ASP A 184 5.32 13.43 -14.02
CA ASP A 184 3.89 13.22 -14.10
C ASP A 184 3.54 11.79 -13.68
N ALA A 185 4.29 10.79 -14.15
CA ALA A 185 4.12 9.41 -13.69
C ALA A 185 4.34 9.25 -12.16
N LEU A 186 5.30 9.98 -11.57
CA LEU A 186 5.49 9.98 -10.12
C LEU A 186 4.30 10.58 -9.38
N ASN A 187 3.74 11.69 -9.90
CA ASN A 187 2.55 12.32 -9.33
C ASN A 187 1.31 11.43 -9.47
N GLU A 188 1.15 10.73 -10.59
CA GLU A 188 0.10 9.73 -10.81
C GLU A 188 0.22 8.57 -9.80
N ALA A 189 1.43 8.04 -9.59
CA ALA A 189 1.67 6.97 -8.63
C ALA A 189 1.36 7.40 -7.18
N ILE A 190 1.75 8.63 -6.79
CA ILE A 190 1.37 9.20 -5.48
C ILE A 190 -0.15 9.34 -5.37
N SER A 191 -0.81 9.84 -6.41
CA SER A 191 -2.27 10.00 -6.42
C SER A 191 -2.99 8.67 -6.31
N ALA A 192 -2.53 7.63 -7.01
CA ALA A 192 -3.06 6.28 -6.92
C ALA A 192 -2.90 5.68 -5.51
N LEU A 193 -1.75 5.88 -4.86
CA LEU A 193 -1.52 5.47 -3.47
C LEU A 193 -2.42 6.22 -2.49
N ASN A 194 -2.60 7.52 -2.67
CA ASN A 194 -3.50 8.33 -1.85
C ASN A 194 -4.95 7.86 -1.99
N ASN A 195 -5.40 7.54 -3.20
CA ASN A 195 -6.74 7.00 -3.43
C ASN A 195 -6.96 5.67 -2.69
N LYS A 196 -6.00 4.74 -2.77
CA LYS A 196 -6.04 3.48 -2.01
C LYS A 196 -6.07 3.70 -0.50
N TYR A 197 -5.28 4.66 -0.01
CA TYR A 197 -5.29 5.01 1.41
C TYR A 197 -6.65 5.58 1.85
N VAL A 198 -7.24 6.48 1.06
CA VAL A 198 -8.58 7.03 1.31
C VAL A 198 -9.64 5.93 1.36
N THR A 199 -9.61 4.97 0.41
CA THR A 199 -10.50 3.80 0.45
C THR A 199 -10.37 3.03 1.77
N THR A 200 -9.14 2.86 2.26
CA THR A 200 -8.88 2.19 3.53
C THR A 200 -9.42 3.00 4.72
N GLN A 201 -9.27 4.33 4.71
CA GLN A 201 -9.81 5.21 5.75
C GLN A 201 -11.35 5.21 5.77
N VAL A 202 -12.01 5.16 4.61
CA VAL A 202 -13.47 5.01 4.54
C VAL A 202 -13.92 3.69 5.15
N ALA A 203 -13.21 2.59 4.86
CA ALA A 203 -13.50 1.29 5.47
C ALA A 203 -13.30 1.32 7.00
N TYR A 204 -12.22 1.95 7.48
CA TYR A 204 -11.97 2.14 8.91
C TYR A 204 -13.11 2.94 9.58
N GLN A 205 -13.54 4.05 8.99
CA GLN A 205 -14.61 4.89 9.54
C GLN A 205 -15.92 4.10 9.70
N ARG A 206 -16.26 3.26 8.72
CA ARG A 206 -17.44 2.37 8.82
C ARG A 206 -17.37 1.42 10.02
N VAL A 207 -16.17 0.91 10.34
CA VAL A 207 -15.97 0.09 11.54
C VAL A 207 -16.18 0.92 12.81
N VAL A 208 -15.62 2.13 12.87
CA VAL A 208 -15.80 3.05 14.01
C VAL A 208 -17.28 3.32 14.26
N ASP A 209 -18.03 3.63 13.20
CA ASP A 209 -19.45 4.00 13.32
C ASP A 209 -20.30 2.82 13.80
N GLN A 210 -20.01 1.61 13.33
CA GLN A 210 -20.76 0.41 13.76
C GLN A 210 -20.37 -0.09 15.14
N ILE A 211 -19.09 -0.04 15.52
CA ILE A 211 -18.64 -0.55 16.82
C ILE A 211 -19.03 0.37 17.97
N LYS A 212 -19.25 1.67 17.71
CA LYS A 212 -19.84 2.61 18.68
C LYS A 212 -21.30 2.32 19.03
N ILE A 213 -22.00 1.52 18.22
CA ILE A 213 -23.40 1.12 18.47
C ILE A 213 -23.48 -0.09 19.42
N PHE A 214 -22.39 -0.87 19.55
CA PHE A 214 -22.28 -2.00 20.49
C PHE A 214 -21.72 -1.58 21.84
#